data_AF-A0A7R9HGH6-F1
#
_entry.id   AF-A0A7R9HGH6-F1
#
_cell.length_a   1.000
_cell.length_b   1.000
_cell.length_c   1.000
_cell.angle_alpha   90.00
_cell.angle_beta   90.00
_cell.angle_gamma   90.00
#
_symmetry.space_group_name_H-M   'P 1'
#
loop_
_entity.id
_entity.type
_entity.pdbx_description
1 polymer ?
#
loop_
_entity_poly.entity_id
_entity_poly.type
_entity_poly.pdbx_seq_one_letter_code
_entity_poly.pdbx_strand_id
1 'polypeptide(L)'
;NVPVLQELKAQYELHNNVRNETSGHFENALRVIPVADEMTQRQLNVQLEERWRGLSARISGIQTAVMDGVTGPDVLVADKLGILERELQELQASLEDMHGVIKSEEELCLYVERLQVLYSRVEHIQEELGRLGLLSATESERVGALLSTARHVELQVSEELEGAIVLRERLKALQTGLARVRRDHQRAGTVLDQCETSERLGSDVVEQALNNCKSVGEELVTHWQEIMTLRQLLHTLPTSLRVSVSPVRVERDISSVQDDHTALEDRCRQLLARLAARLALWRRFERQLEMVQQSVQETDYMMELLTVQGAVDYDRLLKATERLE
;
A
#
# COMPACT_ATOMS: atom_id res chain seq x y z
N ASN A 1 -33.91 -5.10 -22.80
CA ASN A 1 -32.89 -5.55 -21.82
C ASN A 1 -31.71 -4.58 -21.75
N VAL A 2 -31.99 -3.28 -21.56
CA VAL A 2 -30.97 -2.24 -21.33
C VAL A 2 -30.18 -2.46 -20.02
N PRO A 3 -30.79 -2.89 -18.88
CA PRO A 3 -30.03 -3.14 -17.65
C PRO A 3 -29.01 -4.29 -17.78
N VAL A 4 -29.31 -5.33 -18.57
CA VAL A 4 -28.37 -6.44 -18.83
C VAL A 4 -27.17 -5.97 -19.66
N LEU A 5 -27.38 -5.05 -20.60
CA LEU A 5 -26.30 -4.48 -21.41
C LEU A 5 -25.38 -3.58 -20.57
N GLN A 6 -25.94 -2.80 -19.64
CA GLN A 6 -25.18 -1.95 -18.74
C GLN A 6 -24.32 -2.77 -17.78
N GLU A 7 -24.89 -3.83 -17.19
CA GLU A 7 -24.13 -4.77 -16.37
C GLU A 7 -23.01 -5.44 -17.18
N LEU A 8 -23.30 -5.89 -18.40
CA LEU A 8 -22.28 -6.48 -19.28
C LEU A 8 -21.15 -5.48 -19.59
N LYS A 9 -21.49 -4.20 -19.78
CA LYS A 9 -20.49 -3.14 -20.01
C LYS A 9 -19.63 -2.90 -18.77
N ALA A 10 -20.22 -2.82 -17.58
CA ALA A 10 -19.48 -2.65 -16.33
C ALA A 10 -18.52 -3.82 -16.08
N GLN A 11 -18.99 -5.06 -16.28
CA GLN A 11 -18.14 -6.26 -16.21
C GLN A 11 -17.02 -6.22 -17.24
N TYR A 12 -17.31 -5.80 -18.47
CA TYR A 12 -16.30 -5.67 -19.52
C TYR A 12 -15.23 -4.64 -19.15
N GLU A 13 -15.59 -3.45 -18.65
CA GLU A 13 -14.61 -2.43 -18.27
C GLU A 13 -13.76 -2.84 -17.07
N LEU A 14 -14.37 -3.48 -16.06
CA LEU A 14 -13.63 -4.08 -14.95
C LEU A 14 -12.55 -5.04 -15.47
N HIS A 15 -12.94 -5.98 -16.33
CA HIS A 15 -12.02 -6.97 -16.89
C HIS A 15 -11.01 -6.34 -17.88
N ASN A 16 -11.37 -5.25 -18.55
CA ASN A 16 -10.47 -4.49 -19.41
C ASN A 16 -9.33 -3.86 -18.58
N ASN A 17 -9.66 -3.31 -17.41
CA ASN A 17 -8.68 -2.77 -16.46
C ASN A 17 -7.74 -3.87 -15.95
N VAL A 18 -8.29 -5.01 -15.53
CA VAL A 18 -7.49 -6.18 -15.12
C VAL A 18 -6.58 -6.69 -16.25
N ARG A 19 -7.10 -6.74 -17.49
CA ARG A 19 -6.30 -7.11 -18.66
C ARG A 19 -5.11 -6.16 -18.87
N ASN A 20 -5.33 -4.85 -18.77
CA ASN A 20 -4.27 -3.87 -18.95
C ASN A 20 -3.17 -4.01 -17.88
N GLU A 21 -3.55 -4.19 -16.62
CA GLU A 21 -2.59 -4.42 -15.52
C GLU A 21 -1.81 -5.73 -15.70
N THR A 22 -2.50 -6.82 -16.00
CA THR A 22 -1.88 -8.14 -16.20
C THR A 22 -0.95 -8.16 -17.42
N SER A 23 -1.31 -7.49 -18.50
CA SER A 23 -0.45 -7.32 -19.69
C SER A 23 0.83 -6.56 -19.34
N GLY A 24 0.73 -5.49 -18.53
CA GLY A 24 1.88 -4.76 -18.03
C GLY A 24 2.78 -5.60 -17.11
N HIS A 25 2.19 -6.38 -16.20
CA HIS A 25 2.94 -7.30 -15.33
C HIS A 25 3.62 -8.43 -16.12
N PHE A 26 2.95 -8.96 -17.14
CA PHE A 26 3.48 -9.99 -18.03
C PHE A 26 4.73 -9.49 -18.78
N GLU A 27 4.65 -8.30 -19.39
CA GLU A 27 5.80 -7.72 -20.09
C GLU A 27 6.96 -7.39 -19.14
N ASN A 28 6.66 -6.91 -17.94
CA ASN A 28 7.69 -6.68 -16.92
C ASN A 28 8.34 -7.98 -16.44
N ALA A 29 7.56 -9.04 -16.23
CA ALA A 29 8.07 -10.34 -15.79
C ALA A 29 9.01 -10.95 -16.85
N LEU A 30 8.61 -10.93 -18.13
CA LEU A 30 9.45 -11.42 -19.23
C LEU A 30 10.74 -10.63 -19.41
N ARG A 31 10.75 -9.33 -19.06
CA ARG A 31 11.98 -8.52 -19.08
C ARG A 31 12.96 -8.87 -17.96
N VAL A 32 12.44 -9.22 -16.78
CA VAL A 32 13.24 -9.44 -15.58
C VAL A 32 13.72 -10.90 -15.47
N ILE A 33 12.89 -11.84 -15.90
CA ILE A 33 13.14 -13.28 -15.77
C ILE A 33 13.27 -13.89 -17.17
N PRO A 34 14.46 -14.39 -17.58
CA PRO A 34 14.58 -15.12 -18.81
C PRO A 34 13.83 -16.46 -18.69
N VAL A 35 12.85 -16.69 -19.55
CA VAL A 35 12.01 -17.90 -19.53
C VAL A 35 12.24 -18.71 -20.82
N ALA A 36 12.44 -20.02 -20.69
CA ALA A 36 12.75 -20.89 -21.83
C ALA A 36 11.60 -20.98 -22.85
N ASP A 37 10.36 -20.76 -22.42
CA ASP A 37 9.13 -20.80 -23.23
C ASP A 37 8.56 -19.41 -23.53
N GLU A 38 9.36 -18.34 -23.42
CA GLU A 38 8.92 -16.95 -23.64
C GLU A 38 8.12 -16.78 -24.95
N MET A 39 8.60 -17.37 -26.04
CA MET A 39 7.93 -17.28 -27.36
C MET A 39 6.53 -17.90 -27.34
N THR A 40 6.35 -19.02 -26.64
CA THR A 40 5.03 -19.67 -26.49
C THR A 40 4.11 -18.83 -25.61
N GLN A 41 4.62 -18.25 -24.52
CA GLN A 41 3.84 -17.37 -23.66
C GLN A 41 3.39 -16.10 -24.40
N ARG A 42 4.28 -15.49 -25.19
CA ARG A 42 3.92 -14.33 -26.04
C ARG A 42 2.85 -14.70 -27.06
N GLN A 43 2.92 -15.87 -27.68
CA GLN A 43 1.88 -16.34 -28.61
C GLN A 43 0.51 -16.52 -27.93
N LEU A 44 0.48 -17.11 -26.73
CA LEU A 44 -0.76 -17.25 -25.96
C LEU A 44 -1.34 -15.89 -25.58
N ASN A 45 -0.49 -14.92 -25.20
CA ASN A 45 -0.92 -13.56 -24.91
C ASN A 45 -1.54 -12.87 -26.14
N VAL A 46 -0.92 -13.00 -27.31
CA VAL A 46 -1.46 -12.46 -28.58
C VAL A 46 -2.84 -13.07 -28.89
N GLN A 47 -3.02 -14.39 -28.72
CA GLN A 47 -4.33 -15.03 -28.93
C GLN A 47 -5.39 -14.52 -27.95
N LEU A 48 -5.01 -14.26 -26.71
CA LEU A 48 -5.90 -13.70 -25.70
C LEU A 48 -6.33 -12.28 -26.08
N GLU A 49 -5.39 -11.44 -26.53
CA GLU A 49 -5.66 -10.09 -27.03
C GLU A 49 -6.58 -10.08 -28.26
N GLU A 50 -6.42 -11.02 -29.19
CA GLU A 50 -7.31 -11.16 -30.35
C GLU A 50 -8.74 -11.53 -29.93
N ARG A 51 -8.89 -12.49 -29.01
CA ARG A 51 -10.20 -12.86 -28.46
C ARG A 51 -10.86 -11.70 -27.73
N TRP A 52 -10.07 -10.94 -26.96
CA TRP A 52 -10.54 -9.75 -26.26
C TRP A 52 -11.03 -8.67 -27.22
N ARG A 53 -10.26 -8.38 -28.29
CA ARG A 53 -10.66 -7.43 -29.33
C ARG A 53 -11.95 -7.86 -30.03
N GLY A 54 -12.12 -9.16 -30.27
CA GLY A 54 -13.36 -9.72 -30.82
C GLY A 54 -14.56 -9.53 -29.90
N LEU A 55 -14.39 -9.75 -28.58
CA LEU A 55 -15.43 -9.50 -27.59
C LEU A 55 -15.81 -8.01 -27.53
N SER A 56 -14.80 -7.13 -27.49
CA SER A 56 -14.96 -5.67 -27.50
C SER A 56 -15.80 -5.22 -28.70
N ALA A 57 -15.44 -5.67 -29.90
CA ALA A 57 -16.16 -5.34 -31.13
C ALA A 57 -17.63 -5.81 -31.10
N ARG A 58 -17.91 -6.98 -30.50
CA ARG A 58 -19.29 -7.48 -30.35
C ARG A 58 -20.11 -6.64 -29.39
N ILE A 59 -19.52 -6.23 -28.26
CA ILE A 59 -20.19 -5.37 -27.28
C ILE A 59 -20.49 -4.00 -27.90
N SER A 60 -19.50 -3.39 -28.57
CA SER A 60 -19.70 -2.14 -29.31
C SER A 60 -20.76 -2.27 -30.40
N GLY A 61 -20.77 -3.38 -31.15
CA GLY A 61 -21.78 -3.64 -32.16
C GLY A 61 -23.20 -3.77 -31.60
N ILE A 62 -23.37 -4.37 -30.42
CA ILE A 62 -24.66 -4.42 -29.72
C ILE A 62 -25.07 -3.01 -29.27
N GLN A 63 -24.14 -2.20 -28.75
CA GLN A 63 -24.42 -0.82 -28.35
C GLN A 63 -24.86 0.05 -29.53
N THR A 64 -24.14 -0.01 -30.66
CA THR A 64 -24.52 0.73 -31.87
C THR A 64 -25.88 0.29 -32.39
N ALA A 65 -26.17 -1.02 -32.41
CA ALA A 65 -27.47 -1.52 -32.86
C ALA A 65 -28.63 -1.07 -31.94
N VAL A 66 -28.41 -0.98 -30.63
CA VAL A 66 -29.40 -0.44 -29.68
C VAL A 66 -29.57 1.07 -29.88
N MET A 67 -28.48 1.81 -30.09
CA MET A 67 -28.54 3.25 -30.33
C MET A 67 -29.22 3.60 -31.66
N ASP A 68 -28.89 2.90 -32.76
CA ASP A 68 -29.46 3.13 -34.09
C ASP A 68 -30.98 2.88 -34.11
N GLY A 69 -31.47 1.95 -33.28
CA GLY A 69 -32.91 1.74 -33.07
C GLY A 69 -33.62 2.90 -32.37
N VAL A 70 -32.89 3.79 -31.69
CA VAL A 70 -33.40 4.97 -30.95
C VAL A 70 -33.20 6.26 -31.76
N THR A 71 -32.12 6.38 -32.52
CA THR A 71 -31.75 7.58 -33.29
C THR A 71 -32.26 7.60 -34.74
N GLY A 72 -32.84 6.50 -35.24
CA GLY A 72 -33.35 6.39 -36.61
C GLY A 72 -34.13 7.63 -37.11
N PRO A 73 -33.92 8.06 -38.37
CA PRO A 73 -34.53 9.29 -38.92
C PRO A 73 -36.07 9.25 -39.01
N ASP A 74 -36.68 8.07 -38.91
CA ASP A 74 -38.14 7.85 -38.96
C ASP A 74 -38.83 7.83 -37.59
N VAL A 75 -38.10 8.00 -36.48
CA VAL A 75 -38.72 7.97 -35.13
C VAL A 75 -39.25 9.35 -34.78
N LEU A 76 -40.57 9.43 -34.53
CA LEU A 76 -41.24 10.66 -34.08
C LEU A 76 -40.58 11.19 -32.81
N VAL A 77 -40.46 12.51 -32.69
CA VAL A 77 -39.86 13.18 -31.52
C VAL A 77 -40.51 12.73 -30.21
N ALA A 78 -41.84 12.57 -30.20
CA ALA A 78 -42.59 12.09 -29.04
C ALA A 78 -42.16 10.67 -28.60
N ASP A 79 -41.84 9.79 -29.56
CA ASP A 79 -41.38 8.43 -29.30
C ASP A 79 -39.94 8.43 -28.77
N LYS A 80 -39.08 9.29 -29.34
CA LYS A 80 -37.69 9.50 -28.82
C LYS A 80 -37.71 9.98 -27.37
N LEU A 81 -38.55 10.95 -27.03
CA LEU A 81 -38.72 11.42 -25.66
C LEU A 81 -39.23 10.32 -24.73
N GLY A 82 -40.18 9.50 -25.19
CA GLY A 82 -40.69 8.36 -24.41
C GLY A 82 -39.69 7.22 -24.22
N ILE A 83 -38.71 7.07 -25.12
CA ILE A 83 -37.59 6.13 -24.95
C ILE A 83 -36.60 6.68 -23.91
N LEU A 84 -36.17 7.94 -24.05
CA LEU A 84 -35.23 8.58 -23.14
C LEU A 84 -35.79 8.67 -21.70
N GLU A 85 -37.08 8.97 -21.55
CA GLU A 85 -37.75 9.00 -20.25
C GLU A 85 -37.77 7.63 -19.57
N ARG A 86 -38.09 6.56 -20.30
CA ARG A 86 -38.06 5.19 -19.77
C ARG A 86 -36.65 4.78 -19.37
N GLU A 87 -35.67 5.09 -20.21
CA GLU A 87 -34.28 4.77 -19.91
C GLU A 87 -33.77 5.53 -18.68
N LEU A 88 -34.12 6.80 -18.53
CA LEU A 88 -33.77 7.57 -17.35
C LEU A 88 -34.40 7.00 -16.07
N GLN A 89 -35.65 6.54 -16.14
CA GLN A 89 -36.30 5.83 -15.03
C GLN A 89 -35.62 4.50 -14.71
N GLU A 90 -35.19 3.74 -15.73
CA GLU A 90 -34.44 2.50 -15.54
C GLU A 90 -33.06 2.76 -14.88
N LEU A 91 -32.36 3.82 -15.29
CA LEU A 91 -31.10 4.24 -14.67
C LEU A 91 -31.30 4.64 -13.20
N GLN A 92 -32.35 5.41 -12.91
CA GLN A 92 -32.68 5.81 -11.53
C GLN A 92 -33.00 4.59 -10.67
N ALA A 93 -33.85 3.68 -11.15
CA ALA A 93 -34.15 2.44 -10.45
C ALA A 93 -32.90 1.59 -10.22
N SER A 94 -31.99 1.52 -11.21
CA SER A 94 -30.73 0.78 -11.05
C SER A 94 -29.83 1.36 -9.96
N LEU A 95 -29.79 2.69 -9.81
CA LEU A 95 -29.05 3.38 -8.74
C LEU A 95 -29.70 3.14 -7.38
N GLU A 96 -31.03 3.18 -7.33
CA GLU A 96 -31.82 2.86 -6.13
C GLU A 96 -31.71 1.39 -5.73
N ASP A 97 -31.47 0.47 -6.66
CA ASP A 97 -31.28 -0.95 -6.34
C ASP A 97 -29.86 -1.27 -5.85
N MET A 98 -28.91 -0.34 -5.93
CA MET A 98 -27.53 -0.55 -5.48
C MET A 98 -27.39 -0.51 -3.97
N HIS A 99 -27.79 -1.58 -3.31
CA HIS A 99 -27.62 -1.77 -1.87
C HIS A 99 -26.87 -3.06 -1.57
N GLY A 100 -26.07 -3.06 -0.51
CA GLY A 100 -25.42 -4.29 -0.06
C GLY A 100 -24.16 -4.10 0.76
N VAL A 101 -23.51 -5.24 1.03
CA VAL A 101 -22.22 -5.30 1.72
C VAL A 101 -21.18 -5.77 0.72
N ILE A 102 -20.21 -4.90 0.44
CA ILE A 102 -19.03 -5.20 -0.37
C ILE A 102 -18.02 -5.95 0.51
N LYS A 103 -17.61 -7.13 0.06
CA LYS A 103 -16.76 -8.09 0.77
C LYS A 103 -15.36 -8.21 0.16
N SER A 104 -15.20 -7.85 -1.10
CA SER A 104 -13.91 -7.92 -1.82
C SER A 104 -13.57 -6.62 -2.54
N GLU A 105 -12.29 -6.45 -2.87
CA GLU A 105 -11.82 -5.35 -3.70
C GLU A 105 -12.41 -5.43 -5.12
N GLU A 106 -12.57 -6.63 -5.67
CA GLU A 106 -13.20 -6.85 -6.97
C GLU A 106 -14.66 -6.36 -7.00
N GLU A 107 -15.43 -6.64 -5.93
CA GLU A 107 -16.79 -6.14 -5.77
C GLU A 107 -16.84 -4.61 -5.68
N LEU A 108 -15.86 -3.97 -5.02
CA LEU A 108 -15.75 -2.52 -4.97
C LEU A 108 -15.39 -1.92 -6.33
N CYS A 109 -14.45 -2.54 -7.04
CA CYS A 109 -14.10 -2.11 -8.39
C CYS A 109 -15.30 -2.25 -9.33
N LEU A 110 -16.03 -3.37 -9.28
CA LEU A 110 -17.26 -3.53 -10.06
C LEU A 110 -18.30 -2.46 -9.73
N TYR A 111 -18.46 -2.11 -8.45
CA TYR A 111 -19.36 -1.03 -8.02
C TYR A 111 -18.96 0.32 -8.65
N VAL A 112 -17.68 0.67 -8.62
CA VAL A 112 -17.15 1.88 -9.27
C VAL A 112 -17.42 1.86 -10.78
N GLU A 113 -17.14 0.76 -11.47
CA GLU A 113 -17.37 0.64 -12.92
C GLU A 113 -18.86 0.74 -13.27
N ARG A 114 -19.75 0.15 -12.45
CA ARG A 114 -21.20 0.32 -12.62
C ARG A 114 -21.62 1.78 -12.54
N LEU A 115 -21.13 2.51 -11.54
CA LEU A 115 -21.41 3.94 -11.38
C LEU A 115 -20.87 4.77 -12.56
N GLN A 116 -19.67 4.46 -13.07
CA GLN A 116 -19.11 5.11 -14.26
C GLN A 116 -19.96 4.87 -15.50
N VAL A 117 -20.44 3.64 -15.70
CA VAL A 117 -21.34 3.30 -16.82
C VAL A 117 -22.66 4.06 -16.72
N LEU A 118 -23.25 4.15 -15.51
CA LEU A 118 -24.46 4.93 -15.28
C LEU A 118 -24.22 6.42 -15.57
N TYR A 119 -23.13 6.99 -15.03
CA TYR A 119 -22.75 8.39 -15.20
C TYR A 119 -22.64 8.76 -16.68
N SER A 120 -21.83 8.01 -17.45
CA SER A 120 -21.69 8.25 -18.89
C SER A 120 -23.00 8.10 -19.65
N ARG A 121 -23.91 7.23 -19.20
CA ARG A 121 -25.20 7.07 -19.86
C ARG A 121 -26.13 8.25 -19.59
N VAL A 122 -26.13 8.78 -18.37
CA VAL A 122 -26.89 9.99 -18.03
C VAL A 122 -26.39 11.20 -18.82
N GLU A 123 -25.06 11.40 -18.93
CA GLU A 123 -24.49 12.46 -19.78
C GLU A 123 -24.99 12.37 -21.22
N HIS A 124 -24.97 11.17 -21.80
CA HIS A 124 -25.48 10.97 -23.16
C HIS A 124 -26.97 11.28 -23.30
N ILE A 125 -27.81 10.91 -22.33
CA ILE A 125 -29.24 11.29 -22.33
C ILE A 125 -29.39 12.81 -22.30
N GLN A 126 -28.59 13.52 -21.51
CA GLN A 126 -28.61 14.98 -21.48
C GLN A 126 -28.20 15.61 -22.82
N GLU A 127 -27.18 15.06 -23.48
CA GLU A 127 -26.78 15.51 -24.83
C GLU A 127 -27.91 15.34 -25.85
N GLU A 128 -28.55 14.17 -25.87
CA GLU A 128 -29.67 13.90 -26.78
C GLU A 128 -30.87 14.80 -26.50
N LEU A 129 -31.23 15.01 -25.22
CA LEU A 129 -32.27 15.97 -24.83
C LEU A 129 -31.91 17.41 -25.20
N GLY A 130 -30.63 17.80 -25.09
CA GLY A 130 -30.16 19.12 -25.48
C GLY A 130 -30.26 19.39 -26.98
N ARG A 131 -30.04 18.35 -27.82
CA ARG A 131 -30.22 18.44 -29.29
C ARG A 131 -31.69 18.60 -29.69
N LEU A 132 -32.62 18.19 -28.84
CA LEU A 132 -34.06 18.35 -29.03
C LEU A 132 -34.58 19.74 -28.61
N GLY A 133 -33.72 20.73 -28.38
CA GLY A 133 -34.10 22.07 -27.87
C GLY A 133 -34.88 22.98 -28.84
N LEU A 134 -35.16 22.57 -30.08
CA LEU A 134 -35.89 23.38 -31.10
C LEU A 134 -37.31 22.86 -31.38
N LEU A 135 -37.98 22.34 -30.35
CA LEU A 135 -39.31 21.71 -30.46
C LEU A 135 -40.46 22.66 -30.13
N SER A 136 -41.70 22.19 -30.34
CA SER A 136 -42.91 22.94 -29.98
C SER A 136 -43.00 23.25 -28.48
N ALA A 137 -43.82 24.23 -28.07
CA ALA A 137 -43.88 24.67 -26.67
C ALA A 137 -44.17 23.54 -25.66
N THR A 138 -45.05 22.60 -26.01
CA THR A 138 -45.39 21.44 -25.15
C THR A 138 -44.26 20.41 -25.08
N GLU A 139 -43.57 20.18 -26.19
CA GLU A 139 -42.40 19.29 -26.22
C GLU A 139 -41.19 19.91 -25.49
N SER A 140 -41.08 21.24 -25.52
CA SER A 140 -40.05 22.01 -24.81
C SER A 140 -40.20 21.91 -23.29
N GLU A 141 -41.43 22.00 -22.75
CA GLU A 141 -41.69 21.79 -21.32
C GLU A 141 -41.32 20.36 -20.88
N ARG A 142 -41.66 19.35 -21.68
CA ARG A 142 -41.32 17.94 -21.40
C ARG A 142 -39.81 17.70 -21.43
N VAL A 143 -39.11 18.26 -22.43
CA VAL A 143 -37.64 18.22 -22.48
C VAL A 143 -37.03 18.88 -21.25
N GLY A 144 -37.56 20.03 -20.81
CA GLY A 144 -37.12 20.71 -19.59
C GLY A 144 -37.27 19.86 -18.32
N ALA A 145 -38.41 19.18 -18.16
CA ALA A 145 -38.64 18.26 -17.04
C ALA A 145 -37.67 17.06 -17.05
N LEU A 146 -37.44 16.46 -18.23
CA LEU A 146 -36.50 15.36 -18.39
C LEU A 146 -35.05 15.78 -18.13
N LEU A 147 -34.64 16.96 -18.61
CA LEU A 147 -33.30 17.51 -18.31
C LEU A 147 -33.10 17.77 -16.82
N SER A 148 -34.12 18.29 -16.14
CA SER A 148 -34.08 18.49 -14.68
C SER A 148 -33.89 17.16 -13.95
N THR A 149 -34.62 16.13 -14.36
CA THR A 149 -34.53 14.78 -13.79
C THR A 149 -33.15 14.15 -14.09
N ALA A 150 -32.66 14.28 -15.32
CA ALA A 150 -31.36 13.76 -15.73
C ALA A 150 -30.21 14.39 -14.94
N ARG A 151 -30.25 15.70 -14.70
CA ARG A 151 -29.28 16.40 -13.84
C ARG A 151 -29.35 15.96 -12.38
N HIS A 152 -30.55 15.68 -11.89
CA HIS A 152 -30.69 15.17 -10.52
C HIS A 152 -30.06 13.78 -10.37
N VAL A 153 -30.31 12.88 -11.33
CA VAL A 153 -29.68 11.54 -11.35
C VAL A 153 -28.17 11.65 -11.53
N GLU A 154 -27.69 12.51 -12.42
CA GLU A 154 -26.25 12.78 -12.61
C GLU A 154 -25.58 13.17 -11.29
N LEU A 155 -26.14 14.13 -10.55
CA LEU A 155 -25.60 14.57 -9.27
C LEU A 155 -25.49 13.41 -8.28
N GLN A 156 -26.55 12.60 -8.16
CA GLN A 156 -26.55 11.44 -7.25
C GLN A 156 -25.51 10.38 -7.65
N VAL A 157 -25.39 10.07 -8.95
CA VAL A 157 -24.40 9.12 -9.44
C VAL A 157 -22.99 9.66 -9.24
N SER A 158 -22.76 10.96 -9.48
CA SER A 158 -21.46 11.61 -9.31
C SER A 158 -21.00 11.59 -7.86
N GLU A 159 -21.87 11.96 -6.91
CA GLU A 159 -21.56 11.94 -5.48
C GLU A 159 -21.23 10.52 -4.99
N GLU A 160 -22.01 9.51 -5.40
CA GLU A 160 -21.73 8.11 -5.09
C GLU A 160 -20.42 7.62 -5.72
N LEU A 161 -20.15 8.01 -6.98
CA LEU A 161 -18.95 7.62 -7.71
C LEU A 161 -17.69 8.20 -7.05
N GLU A 162 -17.70 9.49 -6.72
CA GLU A 162 -16.60 10.14 -6.01
C GLU A 162 -16.33 9.48 -4.67
N GLY A 163 -17.38 9.23 -3.87
CA GLY A 163 -17.25 8.55 -2.59
C GLY A 163 -16.70 7.12 -2.73
N ALA A 164 -17.13 6.37 -3.75
CA ALA A 164 -16.67 5.02 -4.03
C ALA A 164 -15.19 4.99 -4.47
N ILE A 165 -14.77 5.94 -5.30
CA ILE A 165 -13.36 6.10 -5.71
C ILE A 165 -12.49 6.41 -4.49
N VAL A 166 -12.89 7.38 -3.67
CA VAL A 166 -12.15 7.74 -2.45
C VAL A 166 -12.07 6.55 -1.48
N LEU A 167 -13.16 5.81 -1.30
CA LEU A 167 -13.16 4.59 -0.48
C LEU A 167 -12.15 3.57 -1.00
N ARG A 168 -12.16 3.30 -2.31
CA ARG A 168 -11.22 2.37 -2.95
C ARG A 168 -9.77 2.79 -2.76
N GLU A 169 -9.46 4.06 -2.99
CA GLU A 169 -8.11 4.60 -2.81
C GLU A 169 -7.62 4.49 -1.37
N ARG A 170 -8.48 4.82 -0.40
CA ARG A 170 -8.14 4.74 1.02
C ARG A 170 -7.93 3.29 1.47
N LEU A 171 -8.76 2.35 1.02
CA LEU A 171 -8.57 0.92 1.31
C LEU A 171 -7.26 0.39 0.71
N LYS A 172 -6.93 0.78 -0.53
CA LYS A 172 -5.66 0.43 -1.18
C LYS A 172 -4.46 1.03 -0.43
N ALA A 173 -4.56 2.29 0.01
CA ALA A 173 -3.54 2.93 0.84
C ALA A 173 -3.35 2.22 2.19
N LEU A 174 -4.43 1.77 2.83
CA LEU A 174 -4.38 0.96 4.06
C LEU A 174 -3.66 -0.36 3.84
N GLN A 175 -4.03 -1.11 2.80
CA GLN A 175 -3.42 -2.40 2.48
C GLN A 175 -1.91 -2.27 2.17
N THR A 176 -1.56 -1.31 1.32
CA THR A 176 -0.16 -1.06 0.92
C THR A 176 0.68 -0.56 2.10
N GLY A 177 0.12 0.32 2.94
CA GLY A 177 0.76 0.80 4.17
C GLY A 177 1.00 -0.33 5.16
N LEU A 178 0.00 -1.17 5.44
CA LEU A 178 0.14 -2.34 6.31
C LEU A 178 1.20 -3.31 5.81
N ALA A 179 1.22 -3.61 4.51
CA ALA A 179 2.23 -4.47 3.90
C ALA A 179 3.64 -3.87 3.97
N ARG A 180 3.76 -2.54 3.90
CA ARG A 180 5.04 -1.84 4.10
C ARG A 180 5.52 -1.96 5.55
N VAL A 181 4.69 -1.62 6.53
CA VAL A 181 5.05 -1.72 7.96
C VAL A 181 5.47 -3.14 8.32
N ARG A 182 4.74 -4.16 7.85
CA ARG A 182 5.12 -5.57 8.08
C ARG A 182 6.51 -5.90 7.53
N ARG A 183 6.87 -5.42 6.33
CA ARG A 183 8.21 -5.61 5.76
C ARG A 183 9.28 -4.88 6.56
N ASP A 184 8.99 -3.68 7.02
CA ASP A 184 9.95 -2.89 7.78
C ASP A 184 10.15 -3.48 9.19
N HIS A 185 9.11 -4.00 9.84
CA HIS A 185 9.22 -4.81 11.06
C HIS A 185 10.06 -6.08 10.85
N GLN A 186 9.88 -6.79 9.73
CA GLN A 186 10.70 -7.97 9.41
C GLN A 186 12.18 -7.58 9.28
N ARG A 187 12.50 -6.49 8.59
CA ARG A 187 13.88 -5.99 8.46
C ARG A 187 14.47 -5.64 9.82
N ALA A 188 13.76 -4.85 10.63
CA ALA A 188 14.16 -4.52 11.99
C ALA A 188 14.40 -5.80 12.83
N GLY A 189 13.51 -6.79 12.74
CA GLY A 189 13.67 -8.10 13.37
C GLY A 189 14.98 -8.78 12.97
N THR A 190 15.32 -8.83 11.68
CA THR A 190 16.58 -9.45 11.22
C THR A 190 17.82 -8.72 11.73
N VAL A 191 17.77 -7.39 11.86
CA VAL A 191 18.89 -6.62 12.43
C VAL A 191 19.04 -6.92 13.93
N LEU A 192 17.92 -7.03 14.66
CA LEU A 192 17.96 -7.40 16.08
C LEU A 192 18.48 -8.83 16.27
N ASP A 193 18.13 -9.78 15.40
CA ASP A 193 18.70 -11.14 15.43
C ASP A 193 20.22 -11.11 15.30
N GLN A 194 20.75 -10.32 14.35
CA GLN A 194 22.20 -10.14 14.16
C GLN A 194 22.86 -9.50 15.39
N CYS A 195 22.22 -8.48 15.97
CA CYS A 195 22.72 -7.83 17.18
C CYS A 195 22.77 -8.79 18.37
N GLU A 196 21.77 -9.68 18.50
CA GLU A 196 21.71 -10.70 19.55
C GLU A 196 22.84 -11.74 19.40
N THR A 197 23.11 -12.20 18.18
CA THR A 197 24.25 -13.11 17.94
C THR A 197 25.61 -12.47 18.24
N SER A 198 25.70 -11.14 18.14
CA SER A 198 26.92 -10.37 18.35
C SER A 198 27.26 -10.14 19.82
N GLU A 199 26.33 -10.37 20.76
CA GLU A 199 26.50 -10.12 22.19
C GLU A 199 27.72 -10.85 22.80
N ARG A 200 28.06 -12.02 22.26
CA ARG A 200 29.15 -12.87 22.78
C ARG A 200 30.50 -12.62 22.11
N LEU A 201 30.57 -11.69 21.16
CA LEU A 201 31.78 -11.41 20.38
C LEU A 201 32.66 -10.34 21.05
N GLY A 202 33.71 -9.91 20.35
CA GLY A 202 34.67 -8.91 20.82
C GLY A 202 34.06 -7.51 21.00
N SER A 203 34.78 -6.65 21.72
CA SER A 203 34.35 -5.31 22.12
C SER A 203 33.82 -4.47 20.95
N ASP A 204 34.60 -4.34 19.88
CA ASP A 204 34.23 -3.56 18.69
C ASP A 204 32.92 -4.04 18.04
N VAL A 205 32.73 -5.36 17.99
CA VAL A 205 31.54 -5.99 17.39
C VAL A 205 30.31 -5.74 18.27
N VAL A 206 30.47 -5.82 19.60
CA VAL A 206 29.40 -5.49 20.56
C VAL A 206 29.04 -4.01 20.49
N GLU A 207 30.02 -3.12 20.33
CA GLU A 207 29.79 -1.69 20.15
C GLU A 207 29.02 -1.38 18.86
N GLN A 208 29.41 -2.02 17.75
CA GLN A 208 28.69 -1.90 16.48
C GLN A 208 27.26 -2.44 16.59
N ALA A 209 27.06 -3.60 17.22
CA ALA A 209 25.74 -4.17 17.46
C ALA A 209 24.87 -3.24 18.33
N LEU A 210 25.45 -2.60 19.35
CA LEU A 210 24.74 -1.62 20.18
C LEU A 210 24.27 -0.42 19.34
N ASN A 211 25.09 0.08 18.42
CA ASN A 211 24.73 1.21 17.55
C ASN A 211 23.65 0.81 16.54
N ASN A 212 23.75 -0.37 15.92
CA ASN A 212 22.72 -0.89 15.01
C ASN A 212 21.38 -1.06 15.75
N CYS A 213 21.41 -1.62 16.96
CA CYS A 213 20.21 -1.78 17.78
C CYS A 213 19.57 -0.43 18.17
N LYS A 214 20.37 0.63 18.37
CA LYS A 214 19.85 1.99 18.60
C LYS A 214 19.16 2.54 17.36
N SER A 215 19.76 2.37 16.18
CA SER A 215 19.17 2.77 14.90
C SER A 215 17.81 2.09 14.70
N VAL A 216 17.69 0.80 15.00
CA VAL A 216 16.40 0.09 14.96
C VAL A 216 15.40 0.73 15.93
N GLY A 217 15.82 1.10 17.14
CA GLY A 217 14.95 1.83 18.09
C GLY A 217 14.40 3.14 17.53
N GLU A 218 15.22 3.92 16.82
CA GLU A 218 14.80 5.16 16.17
C GLU A 218 13.83 4.91 14.99
N GLU A 219 14.08 3.88 14.19
CA GLU A 219 13.17 3.43 13.12
C GLU A 219 11.81 2.95 13.66
N LEU A 220 11.78 2.28 14.81
CA LEU A 220 10.51 1.86 15.41
C LEU A 220 9.61 3.06 15.77
N VAL A 221 10.19 4.20 16.16
CA VAL A 221 9.40 5.41 16.41
C VAL A 221 8.69 5.89 15.14
N THR A 222 9.36 5.83 13.98
CA THR A 222 8.76 6.24 12.70
C THR A 222 7.70 5.22 12.25
N HIS A 223 7.97 3.91 12.40
CA HIS A 223 6.98 2.87 12.12
C HIS A 223 5.71 3.02 12.96
N TRP A 224 5.84 3.40 14.24
CA TRP A 224 4.67 3.65 15.09
C TRP A 224 3.80 4.79 14.56
N GLN A 225 4.42 5.89 14.11
CA GLN A 225 3.71 7.01 13.49
C GLN A 225 2.99 6.56 12.22
N GLU A 226 3.63 5.76 11.37
CA GLU A 226 2.99 5.17 10.20
C GLU A 226 1.76 4.33 10.59
N ILE A 227 1.85 3.47 11.61
CA ILE A 227 0.71 2.69 12.10
C ILE A 227 -0.43 3.59 12.60
N MET A 228 -0.12 4.68 13.32
CA MET A 228 -1.14 5.64 13.76
C MET A 228 -1.82 6.35 12.59
N THR A 229 -1.06 6.74 11.56
CA THR A 229 -1.64 7.35 10.35
C THR A 229 -2.56 6.39 9.61
N LEU A 230 -2.22 5.10 9.52
CA LEU A 230 -3.10 4.07 8.96
C LEU A 230 -4.37 3.90 9.79
N ARG A 231 -4.27 3.91 11.12
CA ARG A 231 -5.45 3.90 12.00
C ARG A 231 -6.34 5.12 11.79
N GLN A 232 -5.76 6.31 11.67
CA GLN A 232 -6.52 7.52 11.37
C GLN A 232 -7.22 7.43 10.01
N LEU A 233 -6.51 6.93 8.99
CA LEU A 233 -7.08 6.76 7.64
C LEU A 233 -8.31 5.86 7.65
N LEU A 234 -8.27 4.76 8.40
CA LEU A 234 -9.41 3.87 8.61
C LEU A 234 -10.64 4.60 9.20
N HIS A 235 -10.43 5.49 10.17
CA HIS A 235 -11.53 6.25 10.78
C HIS A 235 -12.11 7.34 9.86
N THR A 236 -11.39 7.70 8.80
CA THR A 236 -11.87 8.68 7.82
C THR A 236 -12.62 8.07 6.65
N LEU A 237 -12.76 6.74 6.54
CA LEU A 237 -13.40 6.12 5.39
C LEU A 237 -14.81 6.69 5.11
N PRO A 238 -15.19 6.91 3.82
CA PRO A 238 -16.53 7.35 3.47
C PRO A 238 -17.60 6.40 4.03
N THR A 239 -18.62 6.96 4.68
CA THR A 239 -19.73 6.20 5.31
C THR A 239 -21.09 6.47 4.69
N SER A 240 -21.20 7.47 3.81
CA SER A 240 -22.45 7.93 3.21
C SER A 240 -22.82 7.22 1.90
N LEU A 241 -22.11 6.14 1.53
CA LEU A 241 -22.38 5.39 0.31
C LEU A 241 -23.60 4.46 0.47
N ARG A 242 -24.29 4.19 -0.64
CA ARG A 242 -25.41 3.22 -0.67
C ARG A 242 -24.98 1.79 -0.34
N VAL A 243 -23.71 1.48 -0.58
CA VAL A 243 -23.07 0.20 -0.24
C VAL A 243 -22.19 0.35 1.00
N SER A 244 -22.13 -0.71 1.80
CA SER A 244 -21.28 -0.74 3.00
C SER A 244 -20.06 -1.63 2.78
N VAL A 245 -18.89 -1.19 3.26
CA VAL A 245 -17.69 -2.02 3.37
C VAL A 245 -17.41 -2.27 4.85
N SER A 246 -17.21 -3.53 5.23
CA SER A 246 -16.88 -3.89 6.62
C SER A 246 -15.41 -3.58 6.94
N PRO A 247 -15.10 -2.65 7.87
CA PRO A 247 -13.73 -2.31 8.24
C PRO A 247 -13.05 -3.37 9.12
N VAL A 248 -13.81 -4.33 9.66
CA VAL A 248 -13.39 -5.29 10.68
C VAL A 248 -12.10 -6.04 10.35
N ARG A 249 -11.88 -6.42 9.08
CA ARG A 249 -10.64 -7.11 8.67
C ARG A 249 -9.43 -6.19 8.80
N VAL A 250 -9.54 -4.97 8.31
CA VAL A 250 -8.46 -3.96 8.36
C VAL A 250 -8.19 -3.54 9.80
N GLU A 251 -9.22 -3.42 10.63
CA GLU A 251 -9.09 -3.16 12.07
C GLU A 251 -8.27 -4.23 12.78
N ARG A 252 -8.55 -5.51 12.49
CA ARG A 252 -7.78 -6.64 13.04
C ARG A 252 -6.35 -6.62 12.53
N ASP A 253 -6.13 -6.34 11.25
CA ASP A 253 -4.79 -6.25 10.67
C ASP A 253 -3.96 -5.13 11.32
N ILE A 254 -4.54 -3.93 11.51
CA ILE A 254 -3.88 -2.82 12.20
C ILE A 254 -3.56 -3.21 13.65
N SER A 255 -4.52 -3.83 14.35
CA SER A 255 -4.32 -4.23 15.75
C SER A 255 -3.22 -5.29 15.88
N SER A 256 -3.20 -6.28 14.99
CA SER A 256 -2.12 -7.27 14.92
C SER A 256 -0.75 -6.62 14.68
N VAL A 257 -0.66 -5.66 13.76
CA VAL A 257 0.61 -4.96 13.48
C VAL A 257 1.04 -4.09 14.66
N GLN A 258 0.11 -3.53 15.43
CA GLN A 258 0.41 -2.82 16.68
C GLN A 258 0.98 -3.76 17.74
N ASP A 259 0.36 -4.93 17.93
CA ASP A 259 0.85 -5.93 18.89
C ASP A 259 2.27 -6.39 18.50
N ASP A 260 2.50 -6.71 17.23
CA ASP A 260 3.83 -7.05 16.70
C ASP A 260 4.84 -5.92 16.92
N HIS A 261 4.43 -4.67 16.74
CA HIS A 261 5.26 -3.49 16.99
C HIS A 261 5.71 -3.42 18.45
N THR A 262 4.76 -3.54 19.39
CA THR A 262 5.07 -3.48 20.82
C THR A 262 6.02 -4.59 21.26
N ALA A 263 5.83 -5.80 20.75
CA ALA A 263 6.74 -6.92 21.01
C ALA A 263 8.16 -6.65 20.47
N LEU A 264 8.26 -6.06 19.29
CA LEU A 264 9.54 -5.71 18.67
C LEU A 264 10.26 -4.59 19.43
N GLU A 265 9.51 -3.57 19.90
CA GLU A 265 10.04 -2.49 20.72
C GLU A 265 10.57 -3.01 22.06
N ASP A 266 9.81 -3.86 22.74
CA ASP A 266 10.23 -4.50 23.99
C ASP A 266 11.50 -5.33 23.80
N ARG A 267 11.57 -6.10 22.72
CA ARG A 267 12.76 -6.88 22.36
C ARG A 267 13.97 -5.97 22.12
N CYS A 268 13.80 -4.91 21.33
CA CYS A 268 14.85 -3.93 21.05
C CYS A 268 15.38 -3.30 22.35
N ARG A 269 14.48 -2.87 23.24
CA ARG A 269 14.82 -2.26 24.53
C ARG A 269 15.61 -3.21 25.43
N GLN A 270 15.20 -4.47 25.50
CA GLN A 270 15.91 -5.50 26.27
C GLN A 270 17.31 -5.77 25.70
N LEU A 271 17.42 -5.89 24.38
CA LEU A 271 18.70 -6.16 23.72
C LEU A 271 19.67 -4.99 23.87
N LEU A 272 19.19 -3.75 23.74
CA LEU A 272 19.97 -2.54 24.02
C LEU A 272 20.57 -2.56 25.42
N ALA A 273 19.77 -2.91 26.43
CA ALA A 273 20.24 -2.99 27.81
C ALA A 273 21.34 -4.05 27.99
N ARG A 274 21.17 -5.23 27.38
CA ARG A 274 22.18 -6.32 27.44
C ARG A 274 23.49 -5.92 26.74
N LEU A 275 23.41 -5.41 25.53
CA LEU A 275 24.57 -4.97 24.75
C LEU A 275 25.32 -3.82 25.46
N ALA A 276 24.60 -2.86 26.03
CA ALA A 276 25.20 -1.77 26.80
C ALA A 276 25.94 -2.28 28.05
N ALA A 277 25.34 -3.22 28.79
CA ALA A 277 25.97 -3.85 29.94
C ALA A 277 27.22 -4.65 29.52
N ARG A 278 27.15 -5.38 28.42
CA ARG A 278 28.25 -6.17 27.87
C ARG A 278 29.42 -5.28 27.44
N LEU A 279 29.15 -4.19 26.72
CA LEU A 279 30.16 -3.22 26.32
C LEU A 279 30.83 -2.55 27.53
N ALA A 280 30.06 -2.25 28.58
CA ALA A 280 30.62 -1.70 29.82
C ALA A 280 31.59 -2.68 30.50
N LEU A 281 31.34 -4.00 30.43
CA LEU A 281 32.28 -5.01 30.92
C LEU A 281 33.54 -5.08 30.07
N TRP A 282 33.43 -5.06 28.75
CA TRP A 282 34.59 -5.02 27.84
C TRP A 282 35.48 -3.81 28.11
N ARG A 283 34.90 -2.61 28.21
CA ARG A 283 35.64 -1.39 28.53
C ARG A 283 36.33 -1.43 29.90
N ARG A 284 35.77 -2.14 30.88
CA ARG A 284 36.43 -2.35 32.18
C ARG A 284 37.60 -3.32 32.05
N PHE A 285 37.42 -4.41 31.32
CA PHE A 285 38.46 -5.40 31.06
C PHE A 285 39.64 -4.78 30.31
N GLU A 286 39.39 -3.98 29.27
CA GLU A 286 40.43 -3.28 28.50
C GLU A 286 41.28 -2.36 29.40
N ARG A 287 40.64 -1.55 30.25
CA ARG A 287 41.37 -0.70 31.23
C ARG A 287 42.22 -1.52 32.19
N GLN A 288 41.72 -2.67 32.66
CA GLN A 288 42.49 -3.56 33.53
C GLN A 288 43.69 -4.16 32.79
N LEU A 289 43.49 -4.55 31.53
CA LEU A 289 44.56 -5.08 30.68
C LEU A 289 45.64 -4.03 30.44
N GLU A 290 45.27 -2.77 30.17
CA GLU A 290 46.21 -1.65 30.02
C GLU A 290 47.07 -1.44 31.27
N MET A 291 46.45 -1.46 32.47
CA MET A 291 47.19 -1.34 33.74
C MET A 291 48.18 -2.49 33.95
N VAL A 292 47.77 -3.73 33.62
CA VAL A 292 48.65 -4.89 33.72
C VAL A 292 49.80 -4.78 32.72
N GLN A 293 49.54 -4.39 31.48
CA GLN A 293 50.58 -4.20 30.46
C GLN A 293 51.60 -3.14 30.89
N GLN A 294 51.15 -2.02 31.45
CA GLN A 294 52.03 -0.99 32.01
C GLN A 294 52.91 -1.56 33.14
N SER A 295 52.33 -2.29 34.09
CA SER A 295 53.09 -2.92 35.18
C SER A 295 54.15 -3.92 34.69
N VAL A 296 53.83 -4.70 33.64
CA VAL A 296 54.76 -5.66 33.03
C VAL A 296 55.91 -4.89 32.35
N GLN A 297 55.60 -3.85 31.58
CA GLN A 297 56.63 -3.01 30.94
C GLN A 297 57.55 -2.33 31.95
N GLU A 298 57.01 -1.82 33.06
CA GLU A 298 57.80 -1.25 34.16
C GLU A 298 58.72 -2.30 34.79
N THR A 299 58.20 -3.52 34.99
CA THR A 299 58.97 -4.64 35.56
C THR A 299 60.08 -5.09 34.61
N ASP A 300 59.78 -5.23 33.32
CA ASP A 300 60.76 -5.58 32.27
C ASP A 300 61.84 -4.51 32.17
N TYR A 301 61.47 -3.22 32.17
CA TYR A 301 62.42 -2.11 32.20
C TYR A 301 63.33 -2.14 33.44
N MET A 302 62.76 -2.43 34.62
CA MET A 302 63.54 -2.52 35.85
C MET A 302 64.49 -3.73 35.85
N MET A 303 64.07 -4.86 35.28
CA MET A 303 64.92 -6.03 35.03
C MET A 303 66.06 -5.74 34.05
N GLU A 304 65.79 -5.01 32.96
CA GLU A 304 66.82 -4.56 32.03
C GLU A 304 67.83 -3.62 32.72
N LEU A 305 67.36 -2.71 33.58
CA LEU A 305 68.24 -1.84 34.37
C LEU A 305 69.16 -2.64 35.30
N LEU A 306 68.62 -3.67 35.97
CA LEU A 306 69.37 -4.56 36.87
C LEU A 306 70.37 -5.47 36.13
N THR A 307 70.10 -5.84 34.87
CA THR A 307 70.98 -6.70 34.07
C THR A 307 72.07 -5.94 33.32
N VAL A 308 71.84 -4.67 32.96
CA VAL A 308 72.84 -3.79 32.33
C VAL A 308 73.88 -3.27 33.33
N GLN A 309 73.53 -3.14 34.63
CA GLN A 309 74.48 -2.80 35.68
C GLN A 309 75.05 -4.07 36.34
N GLY A 310 76.06 -4.66 35.69
CA GLY A 310 76.87 -5.72 36.29
C GLY A 310 77.49 -5.25 37.62
N ALA A 311 77.11 -5.91 38.71
CA ALA A 311 77.37 -5.59 40.12
C ALA A 311 76.41 -4.54 40.73
N VAL A 312 75.33 -5.05 41.33
CA VAL A 312 74.38 -4.30 42.15
C VAL A 312 75.08 -3.79 43.42
N ASP A 313 75.28 -2.47 43.53
CA ASP A 313 75.62 -1.82 44.81
C ASP A 313 74.36 -1.83 45.71
N TYR A 314 74.26 -2.88 46.52
CA TYR A 314 73.17 -3.11 47.48
C TYR A 314 72.88 -1.87 48.36
N ASP A 315 73.92 -1.11 48.71
CA ASP A 315 73.84 0.14 49.50
C ASP A 315 73.08 1.28 48.80
N ARG A 316 73.03 1.28 47.46
CA ARG A 316 72.32 2.29 46.67
C ARG A 316 70.83 1.99 46.57
N LEU A 317 70.47 0.70 46.49
CA LEU A 317 69.07 0.25 46.53
C LEU A 317 68.47 0.43 47.93
N LEU A 318 69.22 0.18 49.00
CA LEU A 318 68.77 0.39 50.37
C LEU A 318 68.44 1.87 50.64
N LYS A 319 69.30 2.80 50.18
CA LYS A 319 69.07 4.25 50.31
C LYS A 319 67.94 4.80 49.44
N ALA A 320 67.64 4.15 48.32
CA ALA A 320 66.53 4.52 47.46
C ALA A 320 65.20 4.03 48.03
N THR A 321 65.19 2.87 48.69
CA THR A 321 63.99 2.31 49.35
C THR A 321 63.66 3.01 50.67
N GLU A 322 64.65 3.40 51.48
CA GLU A 322 64.43 4.24 52.69
C GLU A 322 63.91 5.66 52.40
N ARG A 323 63.96 6.12 51.14
CA ARG A 323 63.42 7.43 50.71
C ARG A 323 62.00 7.33 50.12
N LEU A 324 61.48 6.12 49.97
CA LEU A 324 60.14 5.84 49.43
C LEU A 324 59.11 5.51 50.53
N GLU A 325 59.53 5.41 51.80
CA GLU A 325 58.65 5.54 52.97
C GLU A 325 58.36 7.02 53.30
#